data_AF-T0LLA6-F1
#
_entry.id   AF-T0LLA6-F1
#
_cell.length_a   1.000
_cell.length_b   1.000
_cell.length_c   1.000
_cell.angle_alpha   90.00
_cell.angle_beta   90.00
_cell.angle_gamma   90.00
#
_symmetry.space_group_name_H-M   'P 1'
#
loop_
_entity.id
_entity.type
_entity.pdbx_description
1 polymer ?
#
loop_
_entity_poly.entity_id
_entity_poly.type
_entity_poly.pdbx_seq_one_letter_code
_entity_poly.pdbx_strand_id
1 'polypeptide(L)'
;MTGVYVHFSDKDADRAILGAQGVKVEKKLESIRKARICLYCKSPNPAIGKYCQQCGRPLDHDEAKLLDERVDKVTSALKKSNLITDEEKEIIENISTDNKDEIVAIFLRSLKNMGKFEDLRNNF
;
A
#
# COMPACT_ATOMS: atom_id res chain seq x y z
N MET A 1 5.27 -38.61 -11.25
CA MET A 1 6.29 -37.91 -12.05
C MET A 1 5.99 -36.43 -11.95
N THR A 2 6.89 -35.63 -11.40
CA THR A 2 6.69 -34.18 -11.20
C THR A 2 6.92 -33.46 -12.52
N GLY A 3 5.93 -32.73 -13.01
CA GLY A 3 6.03 -31.99 -14.27
C GLY A 3 6.98 -30.79 -14.13
N VAL A 4 8.04 -30.76 -14.93
CA VAL A 4 8.92 -29.58 -15.02
C VAL A 4 8.21 -28.54 -15.88
N TYR A 5 7.84 -27.41 -15.26
CA TYR A 5 7.25 -26.30 -16.00
C TYR A 5 8.35 -25.43 -16.59
N VAL A 6 8.38 -25.35 -17.92
CA VAL A 6 9.30 -24.49 -18.67
C VAL A 6 8.49 -23.33 -19.23
N HIS A 7 8.85 -22.11 -18.84
CA HIS A 7 8.31 -20.91 -19.47
C HIS A 7 8.99 -20.73 -20.84
N PHE A 8 8.31 -21.15 -21.90
CA PHE A 8 8.72 -20.90 -23.27
C PHE A 8 8.18 -19.55 -23.74
N SER A 9 9.04 -18.74 -24.35
CA SER A 9 8.68 -17.43 -24.91
C SER A 9 8.96 -17.47 -26.41
N ASP A 10 7.94 -17.21 -27.23
CA ASP A 10 8.08 -17.21 -28.69
C ASP A 10 9.16 -16.23 -29.16
N LYS A 11 9.31 -15.11 -28.45
CA LYS A 11 10.38 -14.12 -28.69
C LYS A 11 11.78 -14.69 -28.45
N ASP A 12 11.93 -15.60 -27.49
CA ASP A 12 13.21 -16.26 -27.25
C ASP A 12 13.53 -17.31 -28.33
N ALA A 13 12.50 -18.00 -28.83
CA ALA A 13 12.62 -18.92 -29.97
C ALA A 13 13.04 -18.19 -31.25
N ASP A 14 12.33 -17.11 -31.60
CA ASP A 14 12.61 -16.30 -32.78
C ASP A 14 14.03 -15.72 -32.74
N ARG A 15 14.46 -15.21 -31.57
CA ARG A 15 15.84 -14.72 -31.39
C ARG A 15 16.88 -15.81 -31.59
N ALA A 16 16.63 -17.03 -31.12
CA ALA A 16 17.56 -18.14 -31.29
C ALA A 16 17.68 -18.54 -32.77
N ILE A 17 16.56 -18.59 -33.49
CA ILE A 17 16.53 -18.88 -34.93
C ILE A 17 17.28 -17.79 -35.71
N LEU A 18 16.96 -16.52 -35.46
CA LEU A 18 17.61 -15.38 -36.12
C LEU A 18 19.11 -15.32 -35.80
N GLY A 19 19.49 -15.60 -34.55
CA GLY A 19 20.89 -15.67 -34.12
C GLY A 19 21.67 -16.78 -34.81
N ALA A 20 21.06 -17.95 -35.04
CA ALA A 20 21.67 -19.04 -35.80
C ALA A 20 21.92 -18.66 -37.29
N GLN A 21 21.12 -17.74 -37.84
CA GLN A 21 21.30 -17.17 -39.17
C GLN A 21 22.27 -15.97 -39.20
N GLY A 22 22.94 -15.66 -38.08
CA GLY A 22 23.90 -14.56 -37.97
C GLY A 22 23.27 -13.18 -37.73
N VAL A 23 21.94 -13.09 -37.55
CA VAL A 23 21.24 -11.83 -37.28
C VAL A 23 21.25 -11.57 -35.76
N LYS A 24 22.01 -10.57 -35.32
CA LYS A 24 22.02 -10.13 -33.93
C LYS A 24 20.81 -9.25 -33.64
N VAL A 25 19.81 -9.83 -32.98
CA VAL A 25 18.69 -9.07 -32.42
C VAL A 25 19.07 -8.59 -31.03
N GLU A 26 19.19 -7.28 -30.83
CA GLU A 26 19.43 -6.72 -29.50
C GLU A 26 18.26 -7.09 -28.57
N LYS A 27 18.56 -7.80 -27.49
CA LYS A 27 17.60 -8.06 -26.43
C LYS A 27 17.33 -6.72 -25.74
N LYS A 28 16.21 -6.07 -26.10
CA LYS A 28 15.69 -4.94 -25.32
C LYS A 28 15.63 -5.41 -23.87
N LEU A 29 16.46 -4.80 -23.02
CA LEU A 29 16.35 -4.95 -21.58
C LEU A 29 14.94 -4.47 -21.25
N GLU A 30 14.02 -5.42 -21.04
CA GLU A 30 12.77 -5.11 -20.39
C GLU A 30 13.15 -4.33 -19.14
N SER A 31 12.59 -3.13 -18.97
CA SER A 31 12.88 -2.31 -17.80
C SER A 31 12.47 -3.13 -16.59
N ILE A 32 13.43 -3.81 -15.96
CA ILE A 32 13.17 -4.61 -14.77
C ILE A 32 12.69 -3.59 -13.76
N ARG A 33 11.38 -3.57 -13.53
CA ARG A 33 10.76 -2.80 -12.48
C ARG A 33 11.30 -3.36 -11.17
N LYS A 34 12.40 -2.79 -10.68
CA LYS A 34 13.10 -3.26 -9.49
C LYS A 34 12.11 -3.25 -8.32
N ALA A 35 12.09 -4.34 -7.57
CA ALA A 35 11.31 -4.41 -6.35
C ALA A 35 11.75 -3.29 -5.40
N ARG A 36 10.78 -2.59 -4.78
CA ARG A 36 11.06 -1.60 -3.74
C ARG A 36 11.28 -2.35 -2.42
N ILE A 37 12.28 -1.95 -1.65
CA ILE A 37 12.52 -2.51 -0.32
C ILE A 37 11.84 -1.60 0.70
N CYS A 38 11.04 -2.17 1.59
CA CYS A 38 10.42 -1.41 2.67
C CYS A 38 11.48 -0.90 3.66
N LEU A 39 11.46 0.40 3.98
CA LEU A 39 12.41 1.01 4.93
C LEU A 39 12.20 0.55 6.38
N TYR A 40 11.01 0.04 6.71
CA TYR A 40 10.65 -0.36 8.07
C TYR A 40 10.90 -1.86 8.31
N CYS A 41 10.28 -2.74 7.52
CA CYS A 41 10.36 -4.20 7.71
C CYS A 41 11.31 -4.91 6.74
N LYS A 42 11.93 -4.18 5.80
CA LYS A 42 12.89 -4.69 4.81
C LYS A 42 12.35 -5.74 3.82
N SER A 43 11.02 -5.92 3.75
CA SER A 43 10.43 -6.81 2.75
C SER A 43 10.52 -6.27 1.33
N PRO A 44 10.72 -7.15 0.33
CA PRO A 44 10.63 -6.78 -1.07
C PRO A 44 9.16 -6.57 -1.46
N ASN A 45 8.88 -5.46 -2.12
CA ASN A 45 7.55 -5.07 -2.57
C ASN A 45 7.53 -4.82 -4.09
N PRO A 46 6.38 -4.97 -4.75
CA PRO A 46 6.23 -4.63 -6.17
C PRO A 46 6.71 -3.21 -6.45
N ALA A 47 7.32 -2.96 -7.62
CA ALA A 47 7.85 -1.65 -7.97
C ALA A 47 6.80 -0.53 -7.97
N ILE A 48 5.55 -0.88 -8.28
CA ILE A 48 4.39 0.03 -8.31
C ILE A 48 3.61 0.03 -6.97
N GLY A 49 4.10 -0.70 -5.96
CA GLY A 49 3.48 -0.72 -4.65
C GLY A 49 3.60 0.64 -3.97
N LYS A 50 2.48 1.14 -3.44
CA LYS A 50 2.41 2.34 -2.60
C LYS A 50 2.64 2.05 -1.12
N TYR A 51 2.17 0.88 -0.68
CA TYR A 51 2.25 0.39 0.68
C TYR A 51 2.94 -0.96 0.73
N CYS A 52 3.59 -1.22 1.85
CA CYS A 52 4.21 -2.50 2.13
C CYS A 52 3.13 -3.59 2.29
N GLN A 53 3.24 -4.67 1.54
CA GLN A 53 2.33 -5.81 1.64
C GLN A 53 2.48 -6.58 2.96
N GLN A 54 3.63 -6.46 3.63
CA GLN A 54 3.89 -7.16 4.88
C GLN A 54 3.47 -6.33 6.12
N CYS A 55 3.84 -5.05 6.18
CA CYS A 55 3.61 -4.21 7.37
C CYS A 55 2.65 -3.05 7.16
N GLY A 56 2.10 -2.86 5.96
CA GLY A 56 1.13 -1.80 5.66
C GLY A 56 1.69 -0.38 5.56
N ARG A 57 2.94 -0.14 5.97
CA ARG A 57 3.54 1.21 5.96
C ARG A 57 3.80 1.73 4.53
N PRO A 58 3.74 3.06 4.32
CA PRO A 58 4.09 3.69 3.05
C PRO A 58 5.50 3.32 2.59
N LEU A 59 5.67 3.13 1.28
CA LEU A 59 6.97 2.84 0.67
C LEU A 59 7.72 4.09 0.23
N ASP A 60 7.05 5.24 0.23
CA ASP A 60 7.58 6.54 -0.15
C ASP A 60 7.19 7.61 0.87
N HIS A 61 7.94 8.72 0.84
CA HIS A 61 7.67 9.88 1.66
C HIS A 61 6.39 10.61 1.21
N ASP A 62 6.14 10.70 -0.10
CA ASP A 62 4.94 11.36 -0.63
C ASP A 62 3.68 10.60 -0.23
N GLU A 63 3.68 9.26 -0.33
CA GLU A 63 2.62 8.41 0.17
C GLU A 63 2.42 8.52 1.69
N ALA A 64 3.49 8.72 2.47
CA ALA A 64 3.40 8.92 3.91
C ALA A 64 2.69 10.23 4.24
N LYS A 65 3.12 11.33 3.63
CA LYS A 65 2.49 12.64 3.82
C LYS A 65 1.01 12.65 3.44
N LEU A 66 0.67 12.01 2.32
CA LEU A 66 -0.74 11.90 1.89
C LEU A 66 -1.58 11.08 2.87
N LEU A 67 -1.00 10.05 3.49
CA LEU A 67 -1.68 9.26 4.51
C LEU A 67 -1.96 10.12 5.75
N ASP A 68 -0.98 10.88 6.23
CA ASP A 68 -1.12 11.77 7.39
C ASP A 68 -2.23 12.81 7.17
N GLU A 69 -2.25 13.45 5.99
CA GLU A 69 -3.31 14.40 5.62
C GLU A 69 -4.71 13.77 5.64
N ARG A 70 -4.83 12.50 5.24
CA ARG A 70 -6.11 11.78 5.28
C ARG A 70 -6.51 11.43 6.72
N VAL A 71 -5.55 10.99 7.53
CA VAL A 71 -5.77 10.70 8.94
C VAL A 71 -6.25 11.96 9.66
N ASP A 72 -5.65 13.12 9.40
CA ASP A 72 -6.05 14.38 10.01
C ASP A 72 -7.46 14.82 9.59
N LYS A 73 -7.82 14.66 8.30
CA LYS A 73 -9.19 14.92 7.83
C LYS A 73 -10.21 14.06 8.58
N VAL A 74 -9.97 12.75 8.65
CA VAL A 74 -10.83 11.81 9.36
C VAL A 74 -10.90 12.17 10.84
N THR A 75 -9.77 12.49 11.47
CA THR A 75 -9.70 12.89 12.88
C THR A 75 -10.54 14.14 13.12
N SER A 76 -10.48 15.13 12.22
CA SER A 76 -11.29 16.36 12.33
C SER A 76 -12.79 16.09 12.18
N ALA A 77 -13.18 15.16 11.31
CA ALA A 77 -14.58 14.75 11.14
C ALA A 77 -15.09 13.98 12.39
N LEU A 78 -14.26 13.09 12.94
CA LEU A 78 -14.55 12.36 14.17
C LEU A 78 -14.76 13.32 15.35
N LYS A 79 -13.90 14.33 15.51
CA LYS A 79 -14.03 15.36 16.56
C LYS A 79 -15.31 16.19 16.45
N LYS A 80 -15.74 16.51 15.23
CA LYS A 80 -16.99 17.26 14.98
C LYS A 80 -18.24 16.42 15.22
N SER A 81 -18.14 15.11 15.09
CA SER A 81 -19.25 14.20 15.29
C SER A 81 -19.50 13.92 16.78
N ASN A 82 -20.78 13.77 17.17
CA ASN A 82 -21.17 13.27 18.50
C ASN A 82 -21.05 11.74 18.64
N LEU A 83 -20.24 11.10 17.80
CA LEU A 83 -20.10 9.63 17.77
C LEU A 83 -19.09 9.10 18.79
N ILE A 84 -18.30 9.98 19.39
CA ILE A 84 -17.16 9.68 20.24
C ILE A 84 -17.30 10.45 21.55
N THR A 85 -16.99 9.82 22.68
CA THR A 85 -17.02 10.45 24.01
C THR A 85 -15.87 11.44 24.18
N ASP A 86 -15.97 12.33 25.17
CA ASP A 86 -14.91 13.32 25.42
C ASP A 86 -13.59 12.65 25.86
N GLU A 87 -13.67 11.51 26.55
CA GLU A 87 -12.53 10.66 26.92
C GLU A 87 -11.81 10.11 25.67
N GLU A 88 -12.56 9.64 24.68
CA GLU A 88 -12.00 9.10 23.43
C GLU A 88 -11.37 10.21 22.57
N LYS A 89 -11.87 11.46 22.63
CA LYS A 89 -11.24 12.61 21.96
C LYS A 89 -9.90 12.97 22.59
N GLU A 90 -9.81 12.93 23.91
CA GLU A 90 -8.58 13.23 24.66
C GLU A 90 -7.50 12.17 24.41
N ILE A 91 -7.89 10.90 24.28
CA ILE A 91 -6.99 9.81 23.87
C ILE A 91 -6.40 10.13 22.49
N ILE A 92 -7.23 10.49 21.52
CA ILE A 92 -6.79 10.82 20.15
C ILE A 92 -5.80 12.01 20.10
N GLU A 93 -5.89 12.96 21.02
CA GLU A 93 -5.00 14.14 21.07
C GLU A 93 -3.63 13.85 21.69
N ASN A 94 -3.57 12.97 22.69
CA ASN A 94 -2.35 12.71 23.45
C ASN A 94 -1.50 11.56 22.87
N ILE A 95 -1.96 10.90 21.82
CA ILE A 95 -1.26 9.78 21.17
C ILE A 95 -0.10 10.29 20.29
N SER A 96 1.01 9.53 20.31
CA SER A 96 2.16 9.74 19.42
C SER A 96 1.76 9.67 17.95
N THR A 97 2.29 10.58 17.13
CA THR A 97 2.01 10.69 15.68
C THR A 97 2.14 9.36 14.94
N ASP A 98 3.10 8.53 15.35
CA ASP A 98 3.48 7.30 14.65
C ASP A 98 2.43 6.18 14.67
N ASN A 99 1.46 6.24 15.59
CA ASN A 99 0.43 5.20 15.78
C ASN A 99 -1.00 5.78 15.66
N LYS A 100 -1.13 7.05 15.29
CA LYS A 100 -2.42 7.74 15.22
C LYS A 100 -3.33 7.09 14.17
N ASP A 101 -2.75 6.64 13.07
CA ASP A 101 -3.43 5.93 11.98
C ASP A 101 -4.01 4.57 12.43
N GLU A 102 -3.24 3.78 13.16
CA GLU A 102 -3.68 2.48 13.70
C GLU A 102 -4.86 2.65 14.67
N ILE A 103 -4.78 3.64 15.55
CA ILE A 103 -5.83 3.87 16.57
C ILE A 103 -7.10 4.41 15.92
N VAL A 104 -6.98 5.36 15.00
CA VAL A 104 -8.12 5.84 14.20
C VAL A 104 -8.75 4.66 13.42
N ALA A 105 -7.95 3.75 12.87
CA ALA A 105 -8.48 2.58 12.19
C ALA A 105 -9.27 1.64 13.12
N ILE A 106 -8.83 1.46 14.37
CA ILE A 106 -9.57 0.68 15.38
C ILE A 106 -10.92 1.35 15.69
N PHE A 107 -10.93 2.66 15.94
CA PHE A 107 -12.16 3.41 16.18
C PHE A 107 -13.15 3.30 15.00
N LEU A 108 -12.68 3.50 13.78
CA LEU A 108 -13.51 3.37 12.58
C LEU A 108 -14.08 1.96 12.42
N ARG A 109 -13.31 0.91 12.75
CA ARG A 109 -13.81 -0.46 12.75
C ARG A 109 -14.89 -0.67 13.80
N SER A 110 -14.71 -0.12 15.01
CA SER A 110 -15.72 -0.16 16.07
C SER A 110 -17.03 0.51 15.61
N LEU A 111 -16.94 1.72 15.05
CA LEU A 111 -18.09 2.46 14.54
C LEU A 111 -18.79 1.73 13.39
N LYS A 112 -18.03 1.09 12.49
CA LYS A 112 -18.58 0.24 11.43
C LYS A 112 -19.37 -0.94 12.00
N ASN A 113 -18.84 -1.62 13.02
CA ASN A 113 -19.52 -2.75 13.66
C ASN A 113 -20.80 -2.32 14.39
N MET A 114 -20.87 -1.07 14.87
CA MET A 114 -22.07 -0.49 15.48
C MET A 114 -23.07 0.08 14.46
N GLY A 115 -22.78 0.02 13.16
CA GLY A 115 -23.65 0.54 12.10
C GLY A 115 -23.69 2.07 11.99
N LYS A 116 -22.87 2.80 12.74
CA LYS A 116 -22.86 4.28 12.79
C LYS A 116 -21.94 4.95 11.77
N PHE A 117 -21.48 4.19 10.78
CA PHE A 117 -20.53 4.68 9.79
C PHE A 117 -21.16 5.69 8.82
N GLU A 118 -22.47 5.56 8.57
CA GLU A 118 -23.22 6.44 7.66
C GLU A 118 -23.31 7.87 8.21
N ASP A 119 -23.41 8.02 9.54
CA ASP A 119 -23.46 9.32 10.23
C ASP A 119 -22.15 10.11 10.10
N LEU A 120 -21.03 9.39 9.93
CA LEU A 120 -19.72 9.99 9.70
C LEU A 120 -19.58 10.58 8.30
N ARG A 121 -20.26 10.02 7.30
CA ARG A 121 -20.19 10.48 5.91
C ARG A 121 -20.76 11.88 5.72
N ASN A 122 -21.69 12.29 6.58
CA ASN A 122 -22.34 13.60 6.52
C ASN A 122 -21.44 14.75 7.03
N ASN A 123 -20.28 14.44 7.60
CA ASN A 123 -19.35 15.41 8.19
C ASN A 123 -18.06 15.63 7.38
N PHE A 124 -17.96 15.06 6.16
CA PHE A 124 -16.84 15.21 5.23
C PHE A 124 -17.08 16.29 4.18
#